data_AF-A0A419ZUY9-F1
#
_entry.id   AF-A0A419ZUY9-F1
#
_cell.length_a   1.000
_cell.length_b   1.000
_cell.length_c   1.000
_cell.angle_alpha   90.00
_cell.angle_beta   90.00
_cell.angle_gamma   90.00
#
_symmetry.space_group_name_H-M   'P 1'
#
loop_
_entity.id
_entity.type
_entity.pdbx_description
1 polymer ?
#
loop_
_entity_poly.entity_id
_entity_poly.type
_entity_poly.pdbx_seq_one_letter_code
_entity_poly.pdbx_strand_id
1 'polypeptide(L)'
;MYNKSNGIEFDPAKDQINRSKHGVSLALAESFEWDSALDALDDRYAYGEPRFIAYGLISDRVYCLVYTLRGETLRAISLRKANKREVNDLLSKRTIVMPTDEENAAINRGIAADPDTRELSTEEIRRMRPARETLPRRIGEGAAAELLKRRGRPPADVTKVATSVRYDRDVLDAFRSTGEGWQTRMNDALRDYAKSHGMM
;
A
#
# COMPACT_ATOMS: atom_id res chain seq x y z
N MET A 1 -15.22 30.81 -19.63
CA MET A 1 -16.14 31.03 -18.49
C MET A 1 -15.96 29.87 -17.53
N TYR A 2 -15.64 30.15 -16.27
CA TYR A 2 -15.51 29.12 -15.23
C TYR A 2 -16.88 28.92 -14.57
N ASN A 3 -17.33 27.67 -14.41
CA ASN A 3 -18.51 27.38 -13.62
C ASN A 3 -18.10 27.37 -12.14
N LYS A 4 -18.85 28.12 -11.32
CA LYS A 4 -18.71 28.14 -9.87
C LYS A 4 -19.86 27.36 -9.26
N SER A 5 -19.53 26.35 -8.48
CA SER A 5 -20.43 25.72 -7.53
C SER A 5 -19.61 25.44 -6.26
N ASN A 6 -20.10 25.96 -5.13
CA ASN A 6 -19.51 25.81 -3.79
C ASN A 6 -17.97 25.97 -3.68
N GLY A 7 -17.40 26.99 -4.32
CA GLY A 7 -16.00 27.38 -4.07
C GLY A 7 -14.94 26.60 -4.87
N ILE A 8 -15.34 25.68 -5.76
CA ILE A 8 -14.44 25.00 -6.68
C ILE A 8 -14.64 25.52 -8.11
N GLU A 9 -13.55 25.88 -8.78
CA GLU A 9 -13.52 26.24 -10.19
C GLU A 9 -12.87 25.13 -11.02
N PHE A 10 -13.34 24.92 -12.24
CA PHE A 10 -12.66 24.08 -13.21
C PHE A 10 -12.90 24.57 -14.64
N ASP A 11 -12.00 24.22 -15.53
CA ASP A 11 -12.15 24.47 -16.96
C ASP A 11 -13.09 23.41 -17.57
N PRO A 12 -14.21 23.80 -18.22
CA PRO A 12 -15.13 22.85 -18.87
C PRO A 12 -14.47 21.90 -19.87
N ALA A 13 -13.44 22.37 -20.61
CA ALA A 13 -12.70 21.52 -21.55
C ALA A 13 -11.86 20.47 -20.80
N LYS A 14 -11.27 20.84 -19.66
CA LYS A 14 -10.55 19.90 -18.79
C LYS A 14 -11.49 18.92 -18.14
N ASP A 15 -12.67 19.36 -17.73
CA ASP A 15 -13.69 18.49 -17.16
C ASP A 15 -14.20 17.47 -18.19
N GLN A 16 -14.41 17.87 -19.44
CA GLN A 16 -14.75 16.93 -20.51
C GLN A 16 -13.64 15.90 -20.75
N ILE A 17 -12.36 16.33 -20.80
CA ILE A 17 -11.22 15.43 -20.91
C ILE A 17 -11.14 14.48 -19.70
N ASN A 18 -11.40 14.98 -18.49
CA ASN A 18 -11.36 14.19 -17.26
C ASN A 18 -12.47 13.14 -17.25
N ARG A 19 -13.69 13.50 -17.69
CA ARG A 19 -14.79 12.56 -17.86
C ARG A 19 -14.45 11.46 -18.86
N SER A 20 -13.89 11.81 -20.01
CA SER A 20 -13.49 10.82 -21.01
C SER A 20 -12.36 9.89 -20.53
N LYS A 21 -11.39 10.41 -19.77
CA LYS A 21 -10.21 9.63 -19.32
C LYS A 21 -10.44 8.84 -18.03
N HIS A 22 -11.21 9.38 -17.11
CA HIS A 22 -11.33 8.87 -15.73
C HIS A 22 -12.76 8.52 -15.33
N GLY A 23 -13.75 8.80 -16.19
CA GLY A 23 -15.17 8.48 -15.96
C GLY A 23 -15.81 9.32 -14.86
N VAL A 24 -15.18 10.41 -14.43
CA VAL A 24 -15.67 11.29 -13.37
C VAL A 24 -15.51 12.76 -13.75
N SER A 25 -16.48 13.58 -13.32
CA SER A 25 -16.44 15.02 -13.51
C SER A 25 -15.59 15.68 -12.42
N LEU A 26 -14.90 16.76 -12.77
CA LEU A 26 -14.20 17.64 -11.83
C LEU A 26 -15.17 18.31 -10.84
N ALA A 27 -16.44 18.49 -11.20
CA ALA A 27 -17.48 18.99 -10.29
C ALA A 27 -17.65 18.11 -9.04
N LEU A 28 -17.33 16.81 -9.14
CA LEU A 28 -17.41 15.89 -8.01
C LEU A 28 -16.42 16.25 -6.89
N ALA A 29 -15.41 17.10 -7.17
CA ALA A 29 -14.50 17.62 -6.15
C ALA A 29 -15.23 18.42 -5.05
N GLU A 30 -16.45 18.90 -5.28
CA GLU A 30 -17.25 19.58 -4.25
C GLU A 30 -17.67 18.65 -3.11
N SER A 31 -17.78 17.35 -3.40
CA SER A 31 -18.09 16.32 -2.40
C SER A 31 -16.84 15.72 -1.77
N PHE A 32 -15.68 16.35 -1.95
CA PHE A 32 -14.42 15.90 -1.39
C PHE A 32 -14.33 16.25 0.09
N GLU A 33 -14.09 15.23 0.93
CA GLU A 33 -13.92 15.40 2.37
C GLU A 33 -12.51 15.93 2.68
N TRP A 34 -12.40 17.23 2.95
CA TRP A 34 -11.12 17.91 3.19
C TRP A 34 -10.54 17.65 4.59
N ASP A 35 -11.40 17.49 5.61
CA ASP A 35 -10.95 17.31 7.01
C ASP A 35 -10.12 16.03 7.21
N SER A 36 -10.38 15.00 6.40
CA SER A 36 -9.67 13.72 6.42
C SER A 36 -8.70 13.55 5.26
N ALA A 37 -8.59 14.56 4.38
CA ALA A 37 -7.75 14.48 3.20
C ALA A 37 -6.26 14.60 3.56
N LEU A 38 -5.44 13.86 2.81
CA LEU A 38 -4.00 14.00 2.82
C LEU A 38 -3.56 14.73 1.55
N ASP A 39 -3.02 15.93 1.70
CA ASP A 39 -2.51 16.73 0.59
C ASP A 39 -0.98 16.86 0.61
N ALA A 40 -0.41 17.12 -0.57
CA ALA A 40 1.01 17.37 -0.75
C ALA A 40 1.22 18.26 -1.98
N LEU A 41 2.31 19.04 -1.97
CA LEU A 41 2.74 19.81 -3.13
C LEU A 41 3.17 18.86 -4.27
N ASP A 42 2.72 19.14 -5.50
CA ASP A 42 3.20 18.49 -6.72
C ASP A 42 4.47 19.19 -7.22
N ASP A 43 5.62 18.71 -6.76
CA ASP A 43 6.95 19.24 -7.08
C ASP A 43 7.59 18.57 -8.31
N ARG A 44 6.87 17.68 -9.00
CA ARG A 44 7.40 16.90 -10.13
C ARG A 44 7.86 17.76 -11.30
N TYR A 45 7.24 18.93 -11.49
CA TYR A 45 7.59 19.88 -12.54
C TYR A 45 7.30 21.32 -12.11
N ALA A 46 8.09 22.27 -12.60
CA ALA A 46 7.87 23.69 -12.41
C ALA A 46 6.73 24.19 -13.31
N TYR A 47 5.49 24.05 -12.85
CA TYR A 47 4.27 24.35 -13.63
C TYR A 47 3.85 25.82 -13.70
N GLY A 48 4.72 26.77 -13.31
CA GLY A 48 4.42 28.20 -13.24
C GLY A 48 3.48 28.61 -12.10
N GLU A 49 2.62 27.69 -11.64
CA GLU A 49 1.75 27.83 -10.46
C GLU A 49 1.87 26.59 -9.56
N PRO A 50 1.81 26.73 -8.21
CA PRO A 50 1.78 25.61 -7.29
C PRO A 50 0.59 24.70 -7.58
N ARG A 51 0.86 23.41 -7.73
CA ARG A 51 -0.17 22.37 -7.81
C ARG A 51 -0.06 21.49 -6.60
N PHE A 52 -1.21 21.00 -6.14
CA PHE A 52 -1.32 20.11 -5.01
C PHE A 52 -1.98 18.82 -5.46
N ILE A 53 -1.58 17.71 -4.84
CA ILE A 53 -2.22 16.41 -4.98
C ILE A 53 -2.83 16.08 -3.63
N ALA A 54 -4.16 15.96 -3.58
CA ALA A 54 -4.90 15.50 -2.42
C ALA A 54 -5.47 14.10 -2.66
N TYR A 55 -5.47 13.31 -1.59
CA TYR A 55 -6.17 12.04 -1.50
C TYR A 55 -7.20 12.13 -0.38
N GLY A 56 -8.46 11.87 -0.72
CA GLY A 56 -9.57 12.06 0.20
C GLY A 56 -10.79 11.25 -0.22
N LEU A 57 -11.74 11.14 0.69
CA LEU A 57 -12.98 10.41 0.44
C LEU A 57 -13.96 11.28 -0.35
N ILE A 58 -14.67 10.64 -1.27
CA ILE A 58 -15.91 11.13 -1.83
C ILE A 58 -16.92 10.01 -1.63
N SER A 59 -17.86 10.21 -0.71
CA SER A 59 -18.75 9.15 -0.24
C SER A 59 -17.94 7.97 0.33
N ASP A 60 -18.03 6.77 -0.27
CA ASP A 60 -17.42 5.55 0.24
C ASP A 60 -16.07 5.19 -0.40
N ARG A 61 -15.51 6.10 -1.23
CA ARG A 61 -14.34 5.78 -2.05
C ARG A 61 -13.29 6.87 -2.03
N VAL A 62 -12.03 6.44 -2.03
CA VAL A 62 -10.87 7.35 -2.11
C VAL A 62 -10.65 7.84 -3.54
N TYR A 63 -10.51 9.15 -3.68
CA TYR A 63 -10.17 9.85 -4.91
C TYR A 63 -8.84 10.58 -4.78
N CYS A 64 -8.17 10.72 -5.92
CA CYS A 64 -7.00 11.57 -6.08
C CYS A 64 -7.41 12.81 -6.86
N LEU A 65 -7.28 13.97 -6.23
CA LEU A 65 -7.59 15.29 -6.77
C LEU A 65 -6.28 16.06 -6.98
N VAL A 66 -6.11 16.60 -8.18
CA VAL A 66 -5.05 17.56 -8.49
C VAL A 66 -5.67 18.93 -8.65
N TYR A 67 -5.18 19.91 -7.91
CA TYR A 67 -5.72 21.27 -7.91
C TYR A 67 -4.62 22.32 -7.77
N THR A 68 -4.99 23.57 -8.03
CA THR A 68 -4.18 24.75 -7.69
C THR A 68 -5.03 25.70 -6.85
N LEU A 69 -4.38 26.46 -5.97
CA LEU A 69 -5.01 27.50 -5.17
C LEU A 69 -4.69 28.86 -5.78
N ARG A 70 -5.73 29.63 -6.10
CA ARG A 70 -5.59 31.02 -6.55
C ARG A 70 -6.37 31.92 -5.59
N GLY A 71 -5.66 32.49 -4.62
CA GLY A 71 -6.29 33.15 -3.47
C GLY A 71 -7.10 32.13 -2.66
N GLU A 72 -8.37 32.43 -2.43
CA GLU A 72 -9.31 31.53 -1.72
C GLU A 72 -10.03 30.54 -2.64
N THR A 73 -9.73 30.57 -3.94
CA THR A 73 -10.42 29.73 -4.91
C THR A 73 -9.61 28.48 -5.25
N LEU A 74 -10.21 27.32 -5.03
CA LEU A 74 -9.65 26.04 -5.43
C LEU A 74 -10.00 25.77 -6.89
N ARG A 75 -8.98 25.56 -7.73
CA ARG A 75 -9.18 25.18 -9.12
C ARG A 75 -8.81 23.73 -9.37
N ALA A 76 -9.80 22.89 -9.62
CA ALA A 76 -9.61 21.48 -9.94
C ALA A 76 -9.03 21.31 -11.36
N ILE A 77 -7.98 20.49 -11.47
CA ILE A 77 -7.25 20.22 -12.72
C ILE A 77 -7.48 18.78 -13.20
N SER A 78 -7.50 17.82 -12.27
CA SER A 78 -7.73 16.40 -12.55
C SER A 78 -8.37 15.73 -11.34
N LEU A 79 -9.32 14.82 -11.57
CA LEU A 79 -9.93 14.00 -10.53
C LEU A 79 -10.02 12.57 -11.02
N ARG A 80 -9.55 11.63 -10.22
CA ARG A 80 -9.62 10.20 -10.54
C ARG A 80 -9.83 9.35 -9.30
N LYS A 81 -10.35 8.15 -9.49
CA LYS A 81 -10.37 7.11 -8.45
C LYS A 81 -8.92 6.77 -8.07
N ALA A 82 -8.63 6.72 -6.77
CA ALA A 82 -7.35 6.21 -6.30
C ALA A 82 -7.23 4.70 -6.59
N ASN A 83 -6.02 4.25 -6.91
CA ASN A 83 -5.77 2.83 -7.13
C ASN A 83 -5.55 2.12 -5.77
N LYS A 84 -5.62 0.77 -5.76
CA LYS A 84 -5.47 -0.01 -4.51
C LYS A 84 -4.15 0.24 -3.78
N ARG A 85 -3.07 0.51 -4.52
CA ARG A 85 -1.76 0.79 -3.94
C ARG A 85 -1.75 2.14 -3.24
N GLU A 86 -2.28 3.18 -3.88
CA GLU A 86 -2.42 4.51 -3.29
C GLU A 86 -3.30 4.46 -2.03
N VAL A 87 -4.43 3.75 -2.08
CA VAL A 87 -5.28 3.53 -0.89
C VAL A 87 -4.52 2.81 0.21
N ASN A 88 -3.80 1.74 -0.12
CA ASN A 88 -3.00 1.02 0.87
C ASN A 88 -1.87 1.89 1.43
N ASP A 89 -1.19 2.69 0.61
CA ASP A 89 -0.10 3.57 1.04
C ASP A 89 -0.63 4.66 1.99
N LEU A 90 -1.83 5.19 1.73
CA LEU A 90 -2.52 6.11 2.64
C LEU A 90 -2.91 5.43 3.96
N LEU A 91 -3.47 4.23 3.92
CA LEU A 91 -3.82 3.45 5.12
C LEU A 91 -2.59 2.93 5.89
N SER A 92 -1.46 2.74 5.20
CA SER A 92 -0.22 2.18 5.75
C SER A 92 0.77 3.22 6.24
N LYS A 93 0.55 4.50 5.96
CA LYS A 93 1.19 5.62 6.69
C LYS A 93 0.65 5.66 8.13
N ARG A 94 0.86 4.58 8.88
CA ARG A 94 0.87 4.63 10.33
C ARG A 94 2.06 5.48 10.72
N THR A 95 1.78 6.69 11.17
CA THR A 95 2.76 7.51 11.91
C THR A 95 3.25 6.65 13.07
N ILE A 96 4.53 6.27 13.05
CA ILE A 96 5.18 5.75 14.24
C ILE A 96 5.23 6.93 15.21
N VAL A 97 4.34 6.93 16.20
CA VAL A 97 4.38 7.90 17.28
C VAL A 97 5.50 7.43 18.21
N MET A 98 6.64 8.14 18.13
CA MET A 98 7.72 7.94 19.09
C MET A 98 7.26 8.53 20.42
N PRO A 99 7.33 7.77 21.53
CA PRO A 99 7.01 8.32 22.83
C PRO A 99 7.91 9.52 23.14
N THR A 100 7.31 10.56 23.70
CA THR A 100 8.01 11.72 24.24
C THR A 100 8.92 11.32 25.41
N ASP A 101 9.84 12.20 25.80
CA ASP A 101 10.71 11.95 26.96
C ASP A 101 9.90 11.73 28.25
N GLU A 102 8.77 12.44 28.40
CA GLU A 102 7.86 12.28 29.53
C GLU A 102 7.16 10.91 29.53
N GLU A 103 6.68 10.46 28.36
CA GLU A 103 6.08 9.13 28.19
C GLU A 103 7.11 8.02 28.38
N ASN A 104 8.34 8.17 27.86
CA ASN A 104 9.44 7.25 28.11
C ASN A 104 9.77 7.17 29.61
N ALA A 105 9.78 8.30 30.32
CA ALA A 105 9.97 8.32 31.77
C ALA A 105 8.82 7.62 32.50
N ALA A 106 7.57 7.76 32.03
CA ALA A 106 6.42 7.07 32.59
C ALA A 106 6.48 5.54 32.37
N ILE A 107 6.87 5.11 31.16
CA ILE A 107 7.11 3.70 30.83
C ILE A 107 8.21 3.13 31.73
N ASN A 108 9.34 3.82 31.87
CA ASN A 108 10.45 3.39 32.72
C ASN A 108 10.04 3.30 34.20
N ARG A 109 9.21 4.22 34.71
CA ARG A 109 8.65 4.13 36.06
C ARG A 109 7.77 2.89 36.23
N GLY A 110 6.96 2.56 35.22
CA GLY A 110 6.13 1.36 35.22
C GLY A 110 6.96 0.07 35.28
N ILE A 111 8.02 0.00 34.46
CA ILE A 111 8.99 -1.11 34.45
C ILE A 111 9.64 -1.26 35.83
N ALA A 112 10.09 -0.16 36.44
CA ALA A 112 10.76 -0.19 37.75
C ALA A 112 9.82 -0.50 38.93
N ALA A 113 8.53 -0.20 38.80
CA ALA A 113 7.52 -0.46 39.83
C ALA A 113 6.95 -1.89 39.77
N ASP A 114 7.21 -2.62 38.68
CA ASP A 114 6.75 -3.99 38.50
C ASP A 114 7.68 -4.99 39.22
N PRO A 115 7.23 -5.65 40.31
CA PRO A 115 8.06 -6.59 41.06
C PRO A 115 8.37 -7.88 40.27
N ASP A 116 7.62 -8.19 39.20
CA ASP A 116 7.85 -9.35 38.34
C ASP A 116 8.80 -9.04 37.18
N THR A 117 9.15 -7.76 36.98
CA THR A 117 10.15 -7.35 36.00
C THR A 117 11.55 -7.68 36.51
N ARG A 118 12.07 -8.84 36.10
CA ARG A 118 13.47 -9.23 36.30
C ARG A 118 14.34 -8.68 35.17
N GLU A 119 15.18 -7.69 35.50
CA GLU A 119 16.26 -7.27 34.60
C GLU A 119 17.35 -8.35 34.56
N LEU A 120 17.77 -8.73 33.35
CA LEU A 120 18.86 -9.68 33.15
C LEU A 120 20.19 -9.00 33.48
N SER A 121 21.02 -9.62 34.32
CA SER A 121 22.34 -9.07 34.61
C SER A 121 23.30 -9.19 33.43
N THR A 122 24.33 -8.35 33.40
CA THR A 122 25.39 -8.41 32.39
C THR A 122 26.05 -9.80 32.33
N GLU A 123 26.26 -10.44 33.48
CA GLU A 123 26.80 -11.78 33.58
C GLU A 123 25.85 -12.84 33.01
N GLU A 124 24.53 -12.68 33.19
CA GLU A 124 23.52 -13.57 32.62
C GLU A 124 23.45 -13.45 31.10
N ILE A 125 23.47 -12.22 30.58
CA ILE A 125 23.51 -11.93 29.14
C ILE A 125 24.74 -12.59 28.51
N ARG A 126 25.93 -12.45 29.14
CA ARG A 126 27.17 -13.09 28.67
C ARG A 126 27.11 -14.62 28.64
N ARG A 127 26.31 -15.24 29.51
CA ARG A 127 26.12 -16.70 29.55
C ARG A 127 25.10 -17.21 28.53
N MET A 128 24.32 -16.34 27.91
CA MET A 128 23.37 -16.74 26.87
C MET A 128 24.13 -17.27 25.66
N ARG A 129 23.68 -18.42 25.16
CA ARG A 129 24.20 -19.05 23.94
C ARG A 129 23.05 -19.32 22.97
N PRO A 130 23.32 -19.28 21.65
CA PRO A 130 22.31 -19.58 20.65
C PRO A 130 21.57 -20.89 20.93
N ALA A 131 20.25 -20.91 20.70
CA ALA A 131 19.40 -22.09 20.94
C ALA A 131 19.92 -23.37 20.24
N ARG A 132 20.53 -23.21 19.06
CA ARG A 132 21.19 -24.31 18.32
C ARG A 132 22.35 -24.98 19.07
N GLU A 133 23.00 -24.27 19.99
CA GLU A 133 24.11 -24.80 20.79
C GLU A 133 23.65 -25.36 22.14
N THR A 134 22.56 -24.82 22.69
CA THR A 134 22.09 -25.15 24.04
C THR A 134 21.01 -26.23 24.04
N LEU A 135 20.07 -26.20 23.10
CA LEU A 135 18.93 -27.13 23.07
C LEU A 135 19.35 -28.59 22.87
N PRO A 136 20.26 -28.95 21.94
CA PRO A 136 20.68 -30.35 21.78
C PRO A 136 21.25 -30.96 23.08
N ARG A 137 21.94 -30.15 23.89
CA ARG A 137 22.49 -30.56 25.18
C ARG A 137 21.45 -30.67 26.30
N ARG A 138 20.36 -29.91 26.21
CA ARG A 138 19.34 -29.85 27.28
C ARG A 138 18.21 -30.85 27.08
N ILE A 139 17.79 -31.06 25.84
CA ILE A 139 16.59 -31.86 25.51
C ILE A 139 16.90 -33.01 24.53
N GLY A 140 18.17 -33.22 24.20
CA GLY A 140 18.61 -34.24 23.23
C GLY A 140 18.52 -33.77 21.78
N GLU A 141 19.33 -34.39 20.90
CA GLU A 141 19.46 -33.95 19.51
C GLU A 141 18.14 -34.03 18.72
N GLY A 142 17.36 -35.09 18.91
CA GLY A 142 16.10 -35.29 18.19
C GLY A 142 15.03 -34.24 18.54
N ALA A 143 14.82 -33.96 19.82
CA ALA A 143 13.83 -32.96 20.26
C ALA A 143 14.29 -31.54 19.92
N ALA A 144 15.60 -31.26 20.03
CA ALA A 144 16.15 -29.96 19.61
C ALA A 144 16.03 -29.74 18.10
N ALA A 145 16.29 -30.77 17.28
CA ALA A 145 16.13 -30.69 15.84
C ALA A 145 14.67 -30.37 15.46
N GLU A 146 13.68 -30.95 16.14
CA GLU A 146 12.26 -30.65 15.88
C GLU A 146 11.90 -29.20 16.20
N LEU A 147 12.36 -28.66 17.34
CA LEU A 147 12.09 -27.28 17.73
C LEU A 147 12.84 -26.24 16.88
N LEU A 148 14.03 -26.59 16.38
CA LEU A 148 14.87 -25.71 15.56
C LEU A 148 14.50 -25.75 14.06
N LYS A 149 13.61 -26.64 13.63
CA LYS A 149 13.09 -26.64 12.25
C LYS A 149 12.43 -25.29 11.96
N ARG A 150 12.87 -24.64 10.88
CA ARG A 150 12.20 -23.46 10.34
C ARG A 150 10.78 -23.84 9.92
N ARG A 151 9.79 -23.46 10.70
CA ARG A 151 8.38 -23.61 10.32
C ARG A 151 8.05 -22.56 9.25
N GLY A 152 7.68 -23.03 8.07
CA GLY A 152 7.28 -22.21 6.92
C GLY A 152 6.87 -23.10 5.76
N ARG A 153 6.14 -22.54 4.77
CA ARG A 153 5.82 -23.26 3.52
C ARG A 153 7.14 -23.73 2.89
N PRO A 154 7.26 -25.01 2.50
CA PRO A 154 8.45 -25.49 1.82
C PRO A 154 8.80 -24.57 0.64
N PRO A 155 10.08 -24.17 0.47
CA PRO A 155 10.48 -23.43 -0.70
C PRO A 155 10.14 -24.25 -1.95
N ALA A 156 9.40 -23.67 -2.88
CA ALA A 156 9.03 -24.35 -4.12
C ALA A 156 10.25 -24.41 -5.05
N ASP A 157 10.56 -25.60 -5.59
CA ASP A 157 11.70 -25.83 -6.49
C ASP A 157 11.62 -25.02 -7.79
N VAL A 158 10.41 -24.64 -8.22
CA VAL A 158 10.18 -23.76 -9.38
C VAL A 158 9.29 -22.60 -8.94
N THR A 159 9.89 -21.42 -8.83
CA THR A 159 9.16 -20.19 -8.54
C THR A 159 8.62 -19.58 -9.84
N LYS A 160 7.36 -19.10 -9.80
CA LYS A 160 6.82 -18.30 -10.89
C LYS A 160 7.59 -16.98 -10.95
N VAL A 161 8.12 -16.63 -12.12
CA VAL A 161 8.73 -15.31 -12.34
C VAL A 161 7.60 -14.28 -12.51
N ALA A 162 7.54 -13.30 -11.62
CA ALA A 162 6.56 -12.23 -11.70
C ALA A 162 7.01 -11.16 -12.70
N THR A 163 6.43 -11.17 -13.90
CA THR A 163 6.71 -10.20 -14.97
C THR A 163 5.46 -9.37 -15.28
N SER A 164 5.61 -8.07 -15.49
CA SER A 164 4.52 -7.18 -15.92
C SER A 164 4.34 -7.27 -17.44
N VAL A 165 3.25 -7.90 -17.88
CA VAL A 165 2.86 -8.03 -19.28
C VAL A 165 1.52 -7.33 -19.49
N ARG A 166 1.37 -6.57 -20.58
CA ARG A 166 0.10 -5.96 -20.97
C ARG A 166 -0.64 -6.91 -21.91
N TYR A 167 -1.93 -7.09 -21.66
CA TYR A 167 -2.84 -7.90 -22.48
C TYR A 167 -4.00 -7.03 -22.95
N ASP A 168 -4.57 -7.38 -24.10
CA ASP A 168 -5.77 -6.74 -24.60
C ASP A 168 -6.96 -6.98 -23.67
N ARG A 169 -7.91 -6.03 -23.71
CA ARG A 169 -9.01 -5.97 -22.74
C ARG A 169 -9.97 -7.14 -22.88
N ASP A 170 -10.30 -7.49 -24.11
CA ASP A 170 -11.15 -8.62 -24.49
C ASP A 170 -10.57 -9.97 -24.03
N VAL A 171 -9.26 -10.17 -24.20
CA VAL A 171 -8.55 -11.36 -23.71
C VAL A 171 -8.67 -11.47 -22.19
N LEU A 172 -8.43 -10.39 -21.46
CA LEU A 172 -8.57 -10.39 -20.00
C LEU A 172 -10.01 -10.63 -19.55
N ASP A 173 -10.99 -10.03 -20.21
CA ASP A 173 -12.40 -10.19 -19.87
C ASP A 173 -12.86 -11.64 -20.15
N ALA A 174 -12.44 -12.24 -21.26
CA ALA A 174 -12.71 -13.64 -21.57
C ALA A 174 -12.19 -14.58 -20.48
N PHE A 175 -10.93 -14.46 -20.06
CA PHE A 175 -10.41 -15.31 -18.98
C PHE A 175 -11.08 -14.98 -17.63
N ARG A 176 -11.28 -13.71 -17.27
CA ARG A 176 -11.93 -13.34 -15.99
C ARG A 176 -13.36 -13.88 -15.87
N SER A 177 -14.09 -13.98 -16.98
CA SER A 177 -15.44 -14.54 -17.01
C SER A 177 -15.50 -16.00 -16.56
N THR A 178 -14.38 -16.73 -16.64
CA THR A 178 -14.28 -18.14 -16.19
C THR A 178 -14.22 -18.29 -14.66
N GLY A 179 -14.16 -17.20 -13.90
CA GLY A 179 -14.21 -17.20 -12.44
C GLY A 179 -12.86 -17.48 -11.76
N GLU A 180 -12.90 -18.09 -10.57
CA GLU A 180 -11.71 -18.37 -9.77
C GLU A 180 -10.70 -19.24 -10.54
N GLY A 181 -9.41 -18.92 -10.42
CA GLY A 181 -8.34 -19.62 -11.13
C GLY A 181 -8.15 -19.20 -12.59
N TRP A 182 -8.77 -18.11 -13.06
CA TRP A 182 -8.62 -17.65 -14.45
C TRP A 182 -7.17 -17.38 -14.87
N GLN A 183 -6.32 -16.93 -13.94
CA GLN A 183 -4.90 -16.71 -14.20
C GLN A 183 -4.14 -18.03 -14.45
N THR A 184 -4.52 -19.10 -13.74
CA THR A 184 -3.95 -20.43 -13.97
C THR A 184 -4.35 -20.94 -15.35
N ARG A 185 -5.64 -20.83 -15.71
CA ARG A 185 -6.14 -21.19 -17.05
C ARG A 185 -5.45 -20.42 -18.16
N MET A 186 -5.23 -19.12 -17.96
CA MET A 186 -4.50 -18.29 -18.93
C MET A 186 -3.05 -18.76 -19.09
N ASN A 187 -2.36 -19.07 -17.98
CA ASN A 187 -1.00 -19.59 -18.03
C ASN A 187 -0.93 -20.96 -18.72
N ASP A 188 -1.90 -21.83 -18.49
CA ASP A 188 -1.94 -23.16 -19.12
C ASP A 188 -2.21 -23.05 -20.63
N ALA A 189 -3.10 -22.14 -21.05
CA ALA A 189 -3.31 -21.85 -22.47
C ALA A 189 -2.03 -21.33 -23.15
N LEU A 190 -1.27 -20.44 -22.49
CA LEU A 190 0.02 -19.98 -23.01
C LEU A 190 1.05 -21.11 -23.08
N ARG A 191 1.05 -22.02 -22.11
CA ARG A 191 1.93 -23.19 -22.10
C ARG A 191 1.60 -24.17 -23.22
N ASP A 192 0.32 -24.43 -23.45
CA ASP A 192 -0.13 -25.33 -24.51
C ASP A 192 0.13 -24.73 -25.89
N TYR A 193 -0.03 -23.42 -26.04
CA TYR A 193 0.40 -22.69 -27.24
C TYR A 193 1.91 -22.85 -27.47
N ALA A 194 2.72 -22.63 -26.44
CA ALA A 194 4.18 -22.76 -26.54
C ALA A 194 4.61 -24.17 -26.98
N LYS A 195 4.01 -25.23 -26.42
CA LYS A 195 4.28 -26.63 -26.82
C LYS A 195 3.88 -26.91 -28.26
N SER A 196 2.66 -26.51 -28.64
CA SER A 196 2.13 -26.77 -29.99
C SER A 196 2.91 -26.02 -31.09
N HIS A 197 3.62 -24.96 -30.73
CA HIS A 197 4.42 -24.15 -31.65
C HIS A 197 5.94 -24.36 -31.47
N GLY A 198 6.37 -25.38 -30.72
CA GLY A 198 7.78 -25.74 -30.55
C GLY A 198 8.62 -24.71 -29.79
N MET A 199 7.97 -23.82 -29.03
CA MET A 199 8.63 -22.85 -28.15
C MET A 199 9.00 -23.46 -26.79
N MET A 200 8.43 -24.63 -26.47
CA MET A 200 8.64 -25.40 -25.25
C MET A 200 8.59 -26.90 -25.55
#